data_AF-W2TUH7-F1
#
_entry.id   AF-W2TUH7-F1
#
_cell.length_a   1.000
_cell.length_b   1.000
_cell.length_c   1.000
_cell.angle_alpha   90.00
_cell.angle_beta   90.00
_cell.angle_gamma   90.00
#
_symmetry.space_group_name_H-M   'P 1'
#
loop_
_entity.id
_entity.type
_entity.pdbx_description
1 polymer ?
#
loop_
_entity_poly.entity_id
_entity_poly.type
_entity_poly.pdbx_seq_one_letter_code
_entity_poly.pdbx_strand_id
1 'polypeptide(L)'
;MINTTPRTKFISLTATQKRALFWLLVVNTYTINTANLIIPSGDGRCSLAIFGMNTFGFGPAWILGDPFIRQYCNIYDVGQERVGFANSLQE
;
A
#
# COMPACT_ATOMS: atom_id res chain seq x y z
N MET A 1 18.47 -23.76 -23.10
CA MET A 1 18.43 -22.28 -23.08
C MET A 1 16.97 -21.84 -23.14
N ILE A 2 16.34 -21.62 -21.99
CA ILE A 2 15.02 -20.98 -21.90
C ILE A 2 15.23 -19.80 -20.95
N ASN A 3 15.17 -18.60 -21.51
CA ASN A 3 15.44 -17.33 -20.85
C ASN A 3 14.25 -16.96 -19.94
N THR A 4 14.33 -17.30 -18.65
CA THR A 4 13.37 -16.84 -17.64
C THR A 4 13.82 -15.50 -17.08
N THR A 5 13.60 -14.42 -17.84
CA THR A 5 13.66 -13.07 -17.29
C THR A 5 12.26 -12.72 -16.75
N PRO A 6 12.03 -12.64 -15.43
CA PRO A 6 10.81 -12.05 -14.92
C PRO A 6 10.95 -10.55 -15.21
N ARG A 7 10.22 -10.04 -16.21
CA ARG A 7 10.11 -8.59 -16.41
C ARG A 7 9.33 -8.01 -15.23
N THR A 8 10.04 -7.67 -14.17
CA THR A 8 9.56 -6.84 -13.06
C THR A 8 9.08 -5.53 -13.67
N LYS A 9 7.76 -5.35 -13.79
CA LYS A 9 7.17 -4.07 -14.16
C LYS A 9 7.29 -3.14 -12.95
N PHE A 10 8.40 -2.43 -12.85
CA PHE A 10 8.51 -1.29 -11.95
C PHE A 10 7.59 -0.18 -12.47
N ILE A 11 6.59 0.19 -11.68
CA ILE A 11 5.74 1.34 -11.97
C ILE A 11 6.50 2.58 -11.48
N SER A 12 7.12 3.29 -12.42
CA SER A 12 7.73 4.60 -12.15
C SER A 12 6.65 5.68 -12.26
N LEU A 13 6.33 6.38 -11.17
CA LEU A 13 5.44 7.55 -11.21
C LEU A 13 6.24 8.82 -10.91
N THR A 14 6.16 9.80 -11.80
CA THR A 14 6.58 11.18 -11.56
C THR A 14 5.59 11.87 -10.63
N ALA A 15 6.08 12.40 -9.52
CA ALA A 15 5.30 13.06 -8.50
C ALA A 15 4.80 14.44 -8.98
N THR A 16 3.53 14.54 -9.42
CA THR A 16 2.73 15.78 -9.35
C THR A 16 1.30 15.57 -9.86
N GLN A 17 0.33 15.90 -8.99
CA GLN A 17 -0.89 16.68 -9.24
C GLN A 17 -2.11 16.09 -8.51
N LYS A 18 -2.34 16.57 -7.27
CA LYS A 18 -3.57 16.36 -6.51
C LYS A 18 -4.73 17.06 -7.22
N ARG A 19 -5.79 16.31 -7.56
CA ARG A 19 -7.14 16.84 -7.81
C ARG A 19 -8.12 15.98 -7.01
N ALA A 20 -8.63 16.51 -5.90
CA ALA A 20 -9.68 15.87 -5.12
C ALA A 20 -11.01 16.56 -5.46
N LEU A 21 -11.94 15.79 -6.01
CA LEU A 21 -13.33 16.22 -6.20
C LEU A 21 -14.11 15.73 -4.97
N PHE A 22 -14.43 16.69 -4.12
CA PHE A 22 -15.06 16.57 -2.81
C PHE A 22 -16.57 16.31 -2.97
N TRP A 23 -16.98 15.05 -3.12
CA TRP A 23 -18.40 14.67 -3.14
C TRP A 23 -18.77 13.95 -1.84
N LEU A 24 -19.21 14.74 -0.87
CA LEU A 24 -20.25 14.43 0.13
C LEU A 24 -20.58 12.94 0.31
N LEU A 25 -19.81 12.23 1.13
CA LEU A 25 -20.13 11.00 1.88
C LEU A 25 -18.78 10.53 2.44
N VAL A 26 -18.33 11.11 3.56
CA VAL A 26 -17.02 10.75 4.15
C VAL A 26 -17.12 9.34 4.74
N VAL A 27 -16.81 8.36 3.90
CA VAL A 27 -16.15 7.13 4.31
C VAL A 27 -14.67 7.50 4.44
N ASN A 28 -14.06 7.21 5.60
CA ASN A 28 -12.69 7.64 5.91
C ASN A 28 -11.71 7.29 4.77
N THR A 29 -10.92 8.26 4.34
CA THR A 29 -9.87 8.05 3.34
C THR A 29 -8.54 7.81 4.04
N TYR A 30 -7.92 6.67 3.78
CA TYR A 30 -6.61 6.31 4.33
C TYR A 30 -5.55 6.44 3.23
N THR A 31 -4.61 7.38 3.39
CA THR A 31 -3.54 7.62 2.42
C THR A 31 -2.21 7.19 3.00
N ILE A 32 -1.47 6.36 2.29
CA ILE A 32 -0.14 5.93 2.72
C ILE A 32 0.90 6.97 2.28
N ASN A 33 1.72 7.43 3.22
CA ASN A 33 2.84 8.33 2.96
C ASN A 33 3.92 7.60 2.16
N THR A 34 4.51 8.29 1.18
CA THR A 34 5.60 7.80 0.34
C THR A 34 6.80 7.28 1.15
N ALA A 35 7.07 7.88 2.32
CA ALA A 35 8.13 7.41 3.22
C ALA A 35 7.94 5.95 3.67
N ASN A 36 6.68 5.50 3.82
CA ASN A 36 6.35 4.13 4.21
C ASN A 36 6.36 3.14 3.03
N LEU A 37 6.41 3.65 1.80
CA LEU A 37 6.40 2.84 0.57
C LEU A 37 7.79 2.61 -0.02
N ILE A 38 8.80 3.36 0.42
CA ILE A 38 10.15 3.32 -0.16
C ILE A 38 11.08 2.49 0.73
N ILE A 39 11.73 1.50 0.14
CA ILE A 39 12.72 0.64 0.80
C ILE A 39 14.10 0.93 0.17
N PRO A 40 15.05 1.51 0.91
CA PRO A 40 16.39 1.78 0.39
C PRO A 40 17.19 0.49 0.24
N SER A 41 17.88 0.31 -0.89
CA SER A 41 18.72 -0.87 -1.17
C SER A 41 20.20 -0.67 -0.85
N GLY A 42 20.59 0.53 -0.40
CA GLY A 42 21.96 0.87 0.03
C GLY A 42 22.94 1.21 -1.09
N ASP A 43 22.56 1.00 -2.35
CA ASP A 43 23.36 1.22 -3.56
C ASP A 43 22.86 2.41 -4.40
N GLY A 44 22.15 3.34 -3.75
CA GLY A 44 21.48 4.47 -4.42
C GLY A 44 20.17 4.10 -5.11
N ARG A 45 19.73 2.83 -5.08
CA ARG A 45 18.43 2.40 -5.59
C ARG A 45 17.40 2.26 -4.46
N CYS A 46 16.15 2.47 -4.83
CA CYS A 46 14.99 2.34 -3.97
C CYS A 46 14.01 1.33 -4.57
N SER A 47 13.48 0.44 -3.73
CA SER A 47 12.40 -0.48 -4.08
C SER A 47 11.08 0.05 -3.57
N LEU A 48 10.01 -0.17 -4.33
CA LEU A 48 8.65 0.15 -3.90
C LEU A 48 8.06 -1.05 -3.14
N ALA A 49 7.50 -0.80 -1.95
CA ALA A 49 6.82 -1.79 -1.13
C ALA A 49 5.40 -2.12 -1.66
N ILE A 50 5.26 -2.24 -2.98
CA ILE A 50 4.04 -2.65 -3.66
C ILE A 50 4.45 -3.66 -4.72
N PHE A 51 3.85 -4.85 -4.66
CA PHE A 51 4.09 -5.91 -5.62
C PHE A 51 2.79 -6.60 -5.97
N GLY A 52 2.71 -7.09 -7.22
CA GLY A 52 1.60 -7.92 -7.66
C GLY A 52 1.78 -9.35 -7.19
N MET A 53 0.68 -9.98 -6.76
CA MET A 53 0.62 -11.40 -6.46
C MET A 53 -0.59 -12.00 -7.17
N ASN A 54 -0.46 -13.25 -7.63
CA ASN A 54 -1.57 -13.97 -8.20
C ASN A 54 -2.61 -14.25 -7.12
N THR A 55 -3.84 -13.80 -7.32
CA THR A 55 -4.96 -14.13 -6.43
C THR A 55 -5.55 -15.46 -6.88
N PHE A 56 -5.72 -16.41 -5.96
CA PHE A 56 -6.25 -17.75 -6.26
C PHE A 56 -7.78 -17.77 -6.52
N GLY A 57 -8.32 -16.78 -7.24
CA GLY A 57 -9.65 -16.85 -7.83
C GLY A 57 -10.76 -15.94 -7.27
N PHE A 58 -10.47 -15.04 -6.32
CA PHE A 58 -11.49 -14.12 -5.76
C PHE A 58 -11.18 -12.66 -6.05
N GLY A 59 -11.44 -12.23 -7.30
CA GLY A 59 -11.45 -10.81 -7.70
C GLY A 59 -10.11 -10.06 -7.52
N PRO A 60 -10.11 -8.74 -7.78
CA PRO A 60 -8.98 -7.87 -7.45
C PRO A 60 -8.92 -7.70 -5.92
N ALA A 61 -7.98 -8.41 -5.29
CA ALA A 61 -7.73 -8.30 -3.86
C ALA A 61 -6.50 -7.43 -3.59
N TRP A 62 -6.62 -6.53 -2.60
CA TRP A 62 -5.49 -5.81 -2.03
C TRP A 62 -5.16 -6.38 -0.67
N ILE A 63 -3.88 -6.63 -0.43
CA ILE A 63 -3.37 -6.97 0.90
C ILE A 63 -2.68 -5.74 1.45
N LEU A 64 -3.19 -5.22 2.55
CA LEU A 64 -2.64 -4.06 3.24
C LEU A 64 -1.51 -4.53 4.17
N GLY A 65 -0.29 -4.56 3.63
CA GLY A 65 0.92 -5.03 4.33
C GLY A 65 1.68 -3.94 5.10
N ASP A 66 2.99 -4.10 5.21
CA ASP A 66 3.88 -3.29 6.05
C ASP A 66 3.70 -1.77 5.90
N PRO A 67 3.57 -1.18 4.68
CA PRO A 67 3.42 0.26 4.55
C PRO A 67 2.16 0.81 5.22
N PHE A 68 1.07 0.05 5.16
CA PHE A 68 -0.20 0.44 5.74
C PHE A 68 -0.18 0.24 7.26
N ILE A 69 0.28 -0.91 7.73
CA ILE A 69 0.36 -1.27 9.16
C ILE A 69 1.33 -0.35 9.92
N ARG A 70 2.41 0.09 9.27
CA ARG A 70 3.35 1.05 9.87
C ARG A 70 2.68 2.41 10.15
N GLN A 71 1.84 2.87 9.22
CA GLN A 71 1.21 4.17 9.33
C GLN A 71 -0.08 4.16 10.14
N TYR A 72 -0.79 3.04 10.14
CA TYR A 72 -2.09 2.90 10.78
C TYR A 72 -2.09 1.74 11.77
N CYS A 73 -2.52 2.03 13.00
CA CYS A 73 -2.84 1.01 13.98
C CYS A 73 -4.13 0.28 13.57
N ASN A 74 -4.04 -1.04 13.43
CA ASN A 74 -5.20 -1.89 13.14
C ASN A 74 -5.86 -2.33 14.44
N ILE A 75 -7.13 -1.97 14.61
CA ILE A 75 -7.94 -2.35 15.77
C ILE A 75 -8.87 -3.46 15.33
N TYR A 76 -8.69 -4.65 15.89
CA TYR A 76 -9.53 -5.82 15.59
C TYR A 76 -10.56 -6.00 16.69
N ASP A 77 -11.82 -5.66 16.42
CA ASP A 77 -12.93 -5.89 17.33
C ASP A 77 -13.69 -7.14 16.86
N VAL A 78 -13.23 -8.28 17.36
CA VAL A 78 -13.79 -9.60 17.01
C VAL A 78 -15.23 -9.75 17.51
N GLY A 79 -15.56 -9.15 18.66
CA GLY A 79 -16.91 -9.24 19.23
C GLY A 79 -17.97 -8.53 18.38
N GLN A 80 -17.56 -7.52 17.61
CA GLN A 80 -18.44 -6.77 16.70
C GLN A 80 -18.08 -7.00 15.22
N GLU A 81 -17.26 -8.02 14.92
CA GLU A 81 -16.86 -8.41 13.56
C GLU A 81 -16.36 -7.25 12.69
N ARG A 82 -15.57 -6.33 13.27
CA ARG A 82 -15.13 -5.11 12.58
C ARG A 82 -13.66 -4.83 12.75
N VAL A 83 -13.11 -4.09 11.80
CA VAL A 83 -11.74 -3.58 11.82
C VAL A 83 -11.78 -2.06 11.77
N GLY A 84 -11.06 -1.42 12.69
CA GLY A 84 -10.85 0.02 12.73
C GLY A 84 -9.41 0.38 12.41
N PHE A 85 -9.20 1.58 11.90
CA PHE A 85 -7.87 2.12 11.62
C PHE A 85 -7.72 3.49 12.27
N ALA A 86 -6.62 3.66 13.01
CA ALA A 86 -6.21 4.93 13.61
C ALA A 86 -4.77 5.25 13.21
N ASN A 87 -4.33 6.50 13.27
CA ASN A 87 -2.93 6.84 13.01
C ASN A 87 -2.03 6.12 14.01
N SER A 88 -0.92 5.57 13.51
CA SER A 88 0.16 5.04 14.34
C SER A 88 0.83 6.16 15.13
N LEU A 89 1.36 5.83 16.31
CA LEU A 89 2.17 6.74 17.12
C LEU A 89 3.65 6.73 16.72
N GLN A 90 4.02 5.87 15.78
CA GLN A 90 5.39 5.76 15.30
C GLN A 90 5.70 6.88 14.29
N GLU A 91 6.76 7.65 14.56
CA GLU A 91 7.32 8.65 13.65
C GLU A 91 8.24 8.04 12.58
#